data_AF-A0A257NDK1-F1
#
_entry.id   AF-A0A257NDK1-F1
#
_cell.length_a   1.000
_cell.length_b   1.000
_cell.length_c   1.000
_cell.angle_alpha   90.00
_cell.angle_beta   90.00
_cell.angle_gamma   90.00
#
_symmetry.space_group_name_H-M   'P 1'
#
loop_
_entity.id
_entity.type
_entity.pdbx_description
1 polymer ?
#
loop_
_entity_poly.entity_id
_entity_poly.type
_entity_poly.pdbx_seq_one_letter_code
_entity_poly.pdbx_strand_id
1 'polypeptide(L)' 'MLIIATAAFAPLGYFIYKYTQKNGQPFGETEPHGDSPSFVNDLAESAIHFVKSRFAKK' A
#
# COMPACT_ATOMS: atom_id res chain seq x y z
N MET A 1 14.23 11.89 10.46
CA MET A 1 14.14 12.50 9.11
C MET A 1 14.28 11.44 8.01
N LEU A 2 15.38 10.68 7.96
CA LEU A 2 15.57 9.62 6.95
C LEU A 2 14.53 8.50 7.00
N ILE A 3 14.11 8.06 8.20
CA ILE A 3 13.08 7.00 8.37
C ILE A 3 11.72 7.43 7.80
N ILE A 4 11.33 8.69 8.04
CA ILE A 4 10.06 9.24 7.53
C ILE A 4 10.15 9.42 6.01
N ALA A 5 11.31 9.84 5.51
CA ALA A 5 11.55 9.94 4.08
C ALA A 5 11.45 8.57 3.39
N THR A 6 12.14 7.53 3.89
CA THR A 6 12.04 6.19 3.28
C THR A 6 10.63 5.63 3.36
N ALA A 7 9.89 5.85 4.45
CA ALA A 7 8.49 5.44 4.55
C ALA A 7 7.57 6.16 3.55
N ALA A 8 7.81 7.43 3.25
CA ALA A 8 7.03 8.20 2.29
C ALA A 8 7.41 7.89 0.82
N PHE A 9 8.69 7.64 0.54
CA PHE A 9 9.18 7.39 -0.81
C PHE A 9 9.16 5.91 -1.22
N ALA A 10 9.10 4.97 -0.28
CA ALA A 10 9.02 3.53 -0.60
C ALA A 10 7.77 3.15 -1.43
N PRO A 11 6.55 3.63 -1.13
CA PRO A 11 5.39 3.40 -1.99
C PRO A 11 5.59 4.00 -3.39
N LEU A 12 6.09 5.23 -3.49
CA LEU A 12 6.36 5.89 -4.77
C LEU A 12 7.38 5.11 -5.62
N GLY A 13 8.46 4.62 -5.00
CA GLY A 13 9.46 3.79 -5.66
C GLY A 13 8.88 2.46 -6.15
N TYR A 14 8.02 1.83 -5.34
CA TYR A 14 7.31 0.60 -5.72
C TYR A 14 6.40 0.82 -6.92
N PHE A 15 5.65 1.93 -6.95
CA PHE A 15 4.83 2.30 -8.10
C PHE A 15 5.68 2.46 -9.37
N ILE A 16 6.73 3.29 -9.33
CA ILE A 16 7.60 3.53 -10.50
C ILE A 16 8.21 2.22 -11.01
N TYR A 17 8.67 1.35 -10.10
CA TYR A 17 9.21 0.04 -10.46
C TYR A 17 8.16 -0.82 -11.18
N LYS A 18 6.94 -0.89 -10.66
CA LYS A 18 5.83 -1.64 -11.28
C LYS A 18 5.47 -1.11 -12.67
N TYR A 19 5.43 0.20 -12.86
CA TYR A 19 5.17 0.83 -14.17
C TYR A 19 6.30 0.62 -15.19
N THR A 20 7.52 0.40 -14.71
CA THR A 20 8.68 0.17 -15.59
C THR A 20 8.71 -1.27 -16.11
N GLN A 21 7.92 -2.19 -15.55
CA GLN A 21 7.83 -3.57 -16.04
C GLN A 21 6.99 -3.62 -17.33
N LYS A 22 7.58 -4.11 -18.43
CA LYS A 22 6.95 -4.22 -19.76
C LYS A 22 5.62 -4.98 -19.79
N ASN A 23 5.39 -5.88 -18.82
CA ASN A 23 4.14 -6.65 -18.65
C ASN A 23 3.55 -6.45 -17.23
N GLY A 24 3.93 -5.38 -16.54
CA GLY A 24 3.32 -5.05 -15.26
C GLY A 24 1.89 -4.61 -15.50
N GLN A 25 0.91 -5.28 -14.89
CA GLN A 25 -0.41 -4.70 -14.68
C GLN A 25 -0.35 -3.90 -13.37
N PRO A 26 0.02 -2.60 -13.37
CA PRO A 26 0.19 -1.82 -12.14
C PRO A 26 -1.09 -1.72 -11.30
N PHE A 27 -2.24 -1.93 -11.94
CA PHE A 27 -3.56 -1.94 -11.30
C PHE A 27 -4.29 -3.30 -11.42
N GLY A 28 -3.69 -4.32 -12.03
CA GLY A 28 -4.39 -5.57 -12.36
C GLY A 28 -5.45 -5.41 -13.45
N GLU A 29 -6.32 -6.41 -13.59
CA GLU A 29 -7.58 -6.31 -14.35
C GLU A 29 -8.50 -5.32 -13.60
N THR A 30 -8.83 -4.18 -14.21
CA THR A 30 -9.74 -3.19 -13.64
C THR A 30 -11.18 -3.69 -13.72
N GLU A 31 -11.54 -4.64 -12.86
CA GLU A 31 -12.91 -5.13 -12.68
C GLU A 31 -13.69 -4.15 -11.77
N PRO A 32 -15.02 -3.94 -11.95
CA PRO A 32 -15.74 -2.89 -11.23
C PRO A 32 -15.84 -3.23 -9.74
N HIS A 33 -15.01 -2.57 -8.93
CA HIS A 33 -14.85 -2.86 -7.51
C HIS A 33 -16.03 -2.34 -6.68
N GLY A 34 -16.96 -3.24 -6.34
CA GLY A 34 -17.94 -3.06 -5.27
C GLY A 34 -17.54 -3.75 -3.96
N ASP A 35 -17.02 -5.00 -4.04
CA ASP A 35 -16.80 -5.86 -2.85
C ASP A 35 -15.65 -6.88 -3.07
N SER A 36 -14.62 -6.54 -3.84
CA SER A 36 -13.50 -7.48 -4.10
C SER A 36 -12.42 -7.35 -3.01
N PRO A 37 -12.05 -8.43 -2.29
CA PRO A 37 -10.99 -8.38 -1.28
C PRO A 37 -9.67 -8.03 -1.96
N SER A 38 -9.13 -6.86 -1.65
CA SER A 38 -7.84 -6.43 -2.19
C SER A 38 -6.76 -6.58 -1.13
N PHE A 39 -5.71 -7.32 -1.46
CA PHE A 39 -4.56 -7.53 -0.57
C PHE A 39 -3.95 -6.20 -0.10
N VAL A 40 -4.02 -5.16 -0.93
CA VAL A 40 -3.58 -3.80 -0.57
C VAL A 40 -4.48 -3.19 0.50
N ASN A 41 -5.80 -3.35 0.40
CA ASN A 41 -6.73 -2.86 1.41
C ASN A 41 -6.55 -3.59 2.73
N ASP A 42 -6.44 -4.92 2.72
CA ASP A 42 -6.24 -5.71 3.95
C ASP A 42 -4.91 -5.36 4.64
N LEU A 43 -3.85 -5.14 3.86
CA LEU A 43 -2.55 -4.70 4.37
C LEU A 43 -2.63 -3.28 4.96
N ALA A 44 -3.33 -2.36 4.27
CA ALA A 44 -3.52 -1.00 4.74
C ALA A 44 -4.34 -0.95 6.04
N GLU A 45 -5.45 -1.68 6.08
CA GLU A 45 -6.33 -1.77 7.25
C GLU A 45 -5.61 -2.39 8.45
N SER A 46 -4.83 -3.46 8.24
CA SER A 46 -3.96 -4.06 9.25
C SER A 46 -2.89 -3.10 9.77
N ALA A 47 -2.22 -2.36 8.87
CA ALA A 47 -1.22 -1.36 9.25
C ALA A 47 -1.83 -0.22 10.07
N ILE A 48 -3.02 0.27 9.67
CA ILE A 48 -3.77 1.29 10.40
C ILE A 48 -4.16 0.77 11.79
N HIS A 49 -4.69 -0.46 11.88
CA HIS A 49 -5.08 -1.05 13.15
C HIS A 49 -3.86 -1.29 14.07
N PHE A 50 -2.74 -1.73 13.52
CA PHE A 50 -1.48 -1.89 14.26
C PHE A 50 -1.01 -0.56 14.85
N VAL A 51 -0.97 0.50 14.04
CA VAL A 51 -0.60 1.85 14.50
C VAL A 51 -1.60 2.33 15.56
N LYS A 52 -2.90 2.24 15.30
CA LYS A 52 -3.96 2.64 16.24
C LYS A 52 -3.84 1.91 17.57
N SER A 53 -3.60 0.59 17.58
CA SER A 53 -3.45 -0.21 18.80
C SER A 53 -2.21 0.17 19.63
N ARG A 54 -1.13 0.63 18.98
CA ARG A 54 0.09 1.09 19.63
C ARG A 54 -0.06 2.48 20.22
N PHE A 55 -0.82 3.37 19.58
CA PHE A 55 -1.07 4.73 20.07
C PHE A 55 -2.24 4.83 21.05
N ALA A 56 -3.26 3.98 20.93
CA ALA A 56 -4.41 3.95 21.85
C ALA A 56 -4.11 3.31 23.22
N LYS A 57 -2.93 2.69 23.39
CA LYS A 57 -2.49 2.09 24.65
C LYS A 57 -1.79 3.07 25.60
N LYS A 58 -1.88 4.37 25.34
CA LYS A 58 -1.28 5.44 26.15
C LYS A 58 -2.36 6.28 26.83
#